data_AF-A0A9P5XVB1-F1
#
_entry.id   AF-A0A9P5XVB1-F1
#
_cell.length_a   1.000
_cell.length_b   1.000
_cell.length_c   1.000
_cell.angle_alpha   90.00
_cell.angle_beta   90.00
_cell.angle_gamma   90.00
#
_symmetry.space_group_name_H-M   'P 1'
#
loop_
_entity.id
_entity.type
_entity.pdbx_description
1 polymer ?
#
loop_
_entity_poly.entity_id
_entity_poly.type
_entity_poly.pdbx_seq_one_letter_code
_entity_poly.pdbx_strand_id
1 'polypeptide(L)'
;MAQILVPNPAHLASCLRSINGGSSTTITFINYLDVEVRVNWIDFDGKLKFYKALAPGSQYNQQTYVGHPWVVYTNTAYAVFHPLAGNNHRAIIDNPTRPGWNNSTTLIPILALAAVPCLRSLNGGASTYVTFFNNRPEAVRVYWIDMEGKKKLYKTLQHSGTYRQQTYVNHPWVITTVTAPERPLCIFHPTAAPGTRATIS
;
A
#
# COMPACT_ATOMS: atom_id res chain seq x y z
N MET A 1 -2.51 7.26 -19.30
CA MET A 1 -1.24 7.42 -18.55
C MET A 1 -1.07 6.19 -17.67
N ALA A 2 0.16 5.71 -17.45
CA ALA A 2 0.41 4.54 -16.58
C ALA A 2 0.22 4.93 -15.10
N GLN A 3 -0.52 4.11 -14.34
CA GLN A 3 -0.77 4.34 -12.92
C GLN A 3 0.24 3.55 -12.08
N ILE A 4 0.94 4.23 -11.17
CA ILE A 4 1.93 3.59 -10.29
C ILE A 4 1.21 2.92 -9.12
N LEU A 5 1.50 1.63 -8.87
CA LEU A 5 1.03 0.93 -7.69
C LEU A 5 1.89 1.29 -6.49
N VAL A 6 1.23 1.54 -5.36
CA VAL A 6 1.91 1.81 -4.11
C VAL A 6 2.44 0.50 -3.52
N PRO A 7 3.74 0.41 -3.20
CA PRO A 7 4.28 -0.74 -2.46
C PRO A 7 3.73 -0.74 -1.04
N ASN A 8 3.19 -1.88 -0.61
CA ASN A 8 2.73 -2.10 0.75
C ASN A 8 3.77 -2.90 1.54
N PRO A 9 3.77 -2.81 2.89
CA PRO A 9 4.71 -3.54 3.71
C PRO A 9 4.70 -5.04 3.42
N ALA A 10 5.90 -5.60 3.31
CA ALA A 10 6.07 -6.99 2.92
C ALA A 10 5.44 -7.99 3.90
N HIS A 11 5.34 -7.63 5.19
CA HIS A 11 4.74 -8.48 6.22
C HIS A 11 3.24 -8.76 6.00
N LEU A 12 2.55 -7.95 5.18
CA LEU A 12 1.15 -8.22 4.85
C LEU A 12 1.01 -9.51 4.02
N ALA A 13 2.05 -9.91 3.29
CA ALA A 13 2.01 -11.09 2.42
C ALA A 13 1.56 -12.36 3.15
N SER A 14 1.94 -12.55 4.42
CA SER A 14 1.59 -13.75 5.18
C SER A 14 0.08 -13.91 5.43
N CYS A 15 -0.68 -12.82 5.35
CA CYS A 15 -2.09 -12.78 5.74
C CYS A 15 -3.01 -12.46 4.57
N LEU A 16 -2.45 -12.30 3.38
CA LEU A 16 -3.18 -12.02 2.16
C LEU A 16 -3.55 -13.31 1.45
N ARG A 17 -4.70 -13.28 0.78
CA ARG A 17 -5.24 -14.35 -0.07
C ARG A 17 -5.85 -13.70 -1.29
N SER A 18 -5.76 -14.36 -2.44
CA SER A 18 -6.51 -13.92 -3.62
C SER A 18 -8.00 -14.09 -3.42
N ILE A 19 -8.79 -13.21 -4.04
CA ILE A 19 -10.26 -13.30 -4.10
C ILE A 19 -10.73 -13.25 -5.55
N ASN A 20 -11.85 -13.92 -5.82
CA ASN A 20 -12.48 -13.92 -7.15
C ASN A 20 -13.35 -12.68 -7.37
N GLY A 21 -13.73 -12.45 -8.63
CA GLY A 21 -14.72 -11.44 -9.01
C GLY A 21 -14.15 -10.07 -9.39
N GLY A 22 -12.83 -9.89 -9.35
CA GLY A 22 -12.18 -8.68 -9.83
C GLY A 22 -11.97 -8.66 -11.35
N SER A 23 -11.97 -7.45 -11.92
CA SER A 23 -11.69 -7.24 -13.34
C SER A 23 -10.25 -7.62 -13.71
N SER A 24 -10.06 -8.09 -14.95
CA SER A 24 -8.73 -8.31 -15.52
C SER A 24 -7.97 -6.98 -15.63
N THR A 25 -6.67 -7.04 -15.37
CA THR A 25 -5.75 -5.89 -15.37
C THR A 25 -4.32 -6.36 -15.68
N THR A 26 -3.36 -5.43 -15.75
CA THR A 26 -1.95 -5.68 -16.06
C THR A 26 -1.04 -4.91 -15.13
N ILE A 27 -0.01 -5.58 -14.60
CA ILE A 27 1.07 -4.97 -13.81
C ILE A 27 2.38 -5.14 -14.56
N THR A 28 3.11 -4.03 -14.75
CA THR A 28 4.52 -4.04 -15.15
C THR A 28 5.38 -3.89 -13.91
N PHE A 29 6.04 -4.97 -13.49
CA PHE A 29 7.05 -4.95 -12.45
C PHE A 29 8.35 -4.42 -13.05
N ILE A 30 8.99 -3.46 -12.38
CA ILE A 30 10.22 -2.82 -12.84
C ILE A 30 11.22 -2.86 -11.69
N ASN A 31 12.33 -3.57 -11.89
CA ASN A 31 13.38 -3.69 -10.88
C ASN A 31 14.42 -2.59 -11.06
N TYR A 32 14.41 -1.59 -10.18
CA TYR A 32 15.47 -0.57 -10.10
C TYR A 32 16.46 -0.83 -8.96
N LEU A 33 16.31 -1.93 -8.22
CA LEU A 33 17.35 -2.37 -7.30
C LEU A 33 18.57 -2.89 -8.07
N ASP A 34 19.70 -2.90 -7.39
CA ASP A 34 20.97 -3.48 -7.83
C ASP A 34 21.05 -5.00 -7.56
N VAL A 35 19.97 -5.61 -7.08
CA VAL A 35 19.84 -7.04 -6.81
C VAL A 35 18.68 -7.66 -7.61
N GLU A 36 18.76 -8.96 -7.88
CA GLU A 36 17.64 -9.71 -8.46
C GLU A 36 16.44 -9.71 -7.51
N VAL A 37 15.24 -9.60 -8.08
CA VAL A 37 13.97 -9.73 -7.34
C VAL A 37 13.11 -10.87 -7.89
N ARG A 38 12.39 -11.54 -6.99
CA ARG A 38 11.44 -12.60 -7.33
C ARG A 38 10.02 -12.09 -7.19
N VAL A 39 9.28 -12.11 -8.30
CA VAL A 39 7.87 -11.73 -8.40
C VAL A 39 7.01 -12.98 -8.19
N ASN A 40 6.16 -12.93 -7.17
CA ASN A 40 5.29 -14.04 -6.79
C ASN A 40 3.84 -13.55 -6.66
N TRP A 41 2.91 -14.35 -7.17
CA TRP A 41 1.49 -14.19 -6.88
C TRP A 41 1.16 -14.90 -5.57
N ILE A 42 0.30 -14.30 -4.75
CA ILE A 42 -0.26 -14.94 -3.55
C ILE A 42 -1.59 -15.58 -3.95
N ASP A 43 -1.65 -16.91 -3.98
CA ASP A 43 -2.83 -17.62 -4.46
C ASP A 43 -4.03 -17.55 -3.47
N PHE A 44 -5.11 -18.27 -3.80
CA PHE A 44 -6.33 -18.31 -2.99
C PHE A 44 -6.11 -18.96 -1.61
N ASP A 45 -5.12 -19.86 -1.48
CA ASP A 45 -4.71 -20.47 -0.21
C ASP A 45 -3.64 -19.64 0.52
N GLY A 46 -3.11 -18.59 -0.14
CA GLY A 46 -2.04 -17.72 0.36
C GLY A 46 -0.65 -18.28 0.14
N LYS A 47 -0.53 -19.30 -0.70
CA LYS A 47 0.75 -19.86 -1.09
C LYS A 47 1.33 -19.00 -2.21
N LEU A 48 2.65 -18.89 -2.18
CA LEU A 48 3.37 -18.15 -3.20
C LEU A 48 3.49 -18.98 -4.47
N LYS A 49 3.04 -18.42 -5.58
CA LYS A 49 3.30 -18.94 -6.92
C LYS A 49 4.36 -18.06 -7.56
N PHE A 50 5.53 -18.64 -7.82
CA PHE A 50 6.62 -17.95 -8.49
C PHE A 50 6.28 -17.72 -9.97
N TYR A 51 6.50 -16.50 -10.46
CA TYR A 51 6.30 -16.14 -11.86
C TYR A 51 7.60 -15.73 -12.54
N LYS A 52 8.40 -14.88 -11.89
CA LYS A 52 9.57 -14.31 -12.55
C LYS A 52 10.68 -13.93 -11.57
N ALA A 53 11.91 -14.27 -11.95
CA ALA A 53 13.13 -13.66 -11.45
C ALA A 53 13.49 -12.49 -12.38
N LEU A 54 13.67 -11.31 -11.81
CA LEU A 54 13.94 -10.06 -12.51
C LEU A 54 15.32 -9.55 -12.10
N ALA A 55 16.27 -9.59 -13.04
CA ALA A 55 17.59 -9.00 -12.84
C ALA A 55 17.50 -7.46 -12.62
N PRO A 56 18.53 -6.84 -12.05
CA PRO A 56 18.63 -5.38 -11.96
C PRO A 56 18.34 -4.68 -13.30
N GLY A 57 17.54 -3.61 -13.26
CA GLY A 57 17.13 -2.84 -14.44
C GLY A 57 16.09 -3.51 -15.35
N SER A 58 15.71 -4.76 -15.09
CA SER A 58 14.76 -5.51 -15.92
C SER A 58 13.31 -5.24 -15.55
N GLN A 59 12.40 -5.49 -16.49
CA GLN A 59 10.95 -5.37 -16.29
C GLN A 59 10.18 -6.59 -16.77
N TYR A 60 9.00 -6.82 -16.17
CA TYR A 60 8.10 -7.92 -16.49
C TYR A 60 6.65 -7.46 -16.47
N ASN A 61 5.97 -7.57 -17.62
CA ASN A 61 4.54 -7.31 -17.72
C ASN A 61 3.75 -8.59 -17.48
N GLN A 62 2.79 -8.53 -16.56
CA GLN A 62 1.99 -9.67 -16.14
C GLN A 62 0.51 -9.26 -16.12
N GLN A 63 -0.31 -10.01 -16.85
CA GLN A 63 -1.76 -9.95 -16.70
C GLN A 63 -2.17 -10.56 -15.35
N THR A 64 -3.12 -9.94 -14.66
CA THR A 64 -3.65 -10.40 -13.38
C THR A 64 -5.05 -9.85 -13.16
N TYR A 65 -5.59 -9.98 -11.94
CA TYR A 65 -6.94 -9.54 -11.61
C TYR A 65 -6.94 -8.63 -10.38
N VAL A 66 -7.88 -7.69 -10.34
CA VAL A 66 -8.18 -6.96 -9.09
C VAL A 66 -8.48 -7.98 -8.00
N GLY A 67 -7.87 -7.82 -6.83
CA GLY A 67 -8.00 -8.79 -5.73
C GLY A 67 -6.98 -9.93 -5.74
N HIS A 68 -6.03 -9.96 -6.69
CA HIS A 68 -4.90 -10.90 -6.69
C HIS A 68 -3.62 -10.19 -6.19
N PRO A 69 -3.26 -10.29 -4.89
CA PRO A 69 -2.07 -9.63 -4.39
C PRO A 69 -0.77 -10.29 -4.88
N TRP A 70 0.24 -9.47 -5.11
CA TRP A 70 1.57 -9.88 -5.54
C TRP A 70 2.61 -9.49 -4.50
N VAL A 71 3.59 -10.35 -4.25
CA VAL A 71 4.70 -10.06 -3.36
C VAL A 71 6.02 -10.19 -4.11
N VAL A 72 6.89 -9.21 -3.88
CA VAL A 72 8.25 -9.19 -4.39
C VAL A 72 9.21 -9.56 -3.27
N TYR A 73 10.16 -10.43 -3.57
CA TYR A 73 11.25 -10.84 -2.68
C TYR A 73 12.59 -10.42 -3.26
N THR A 74 13.51 -10.00 -2.40
CA THR A 74 14.96 -10.07 -2.65
C THR A 74 15.47 -11.34 -1.95
N ASN A 75 16.32 -11.21 -0.93
CA ASN A 75 16.62 -12.27 0.05
C ASN A 75 15.50 -12.41 1.09
N THR A 76 14.76 -11.33 1.34
CA THR A 76 13.59 -11.28 2.23
C THR A 76 12.41 -10.69 1.47
N ALA A 77 11.21 -10.79 2.04
CA ALA A 77 10.03 -10.13 1.48
C ALA A 77 10.30 -8.62 1.40
N TYR A 78 10.10 -8.02 0.22
CA TYR A 78 10.41 -6.62 -0.08
C TYR A 78 9.17 -5.73 -0.03
N ALA A 79 8.14 -6.07 -0.81
CA ALA A 79 6.90 -5.30 -0.88
C ALA A 79 5.74 -6.13 -1.42
N VAL A 80 4.52 -5.72 -1.08
CA VAL A 80 3.27 -6.25 -1.65
C VAL A 80 2.63 -5.22 -2.57
N PHE A 81 2.15 -5.65 -3.73
CA PHE A 81 1.42 -4.83 -4.69
C PHE A 81 0.00 -5.39 -4.88
N HIS A 82 -0.99 -4.49 -4.82
CA HIS A 82 -2.39 -4.80 -5.11
C HIS A 82 -2.76 -4.27 -6.50
N PRO A 83 -3.18 -5.13 -7.44
CA PRO A 83 -3.71 -4.69 -8.71
C PRO A 83 -4.97 -3.83 -8.52
N LEU A 84 -5.08 -2.78 -9.34
CA LEU A 84 -6.22 -1.86 -9.38
C LEU A 84 -7.03 -2.09 -10.66
N ALA A 85 -8.25 -1.56 -10.71
CA ALA A 85 -9.00 -1.55 -11.97
C ALA A 85 -8.30 -0.68 -13.02
N GLY A 86 -8.47 -1.01 -14.30
CA GLY A 86 -7.77 -0.36 -15.42
C GLY A 86 -6.56 -1.17 -15.90
N ASN A 87 -5.77 -0.61 -16.81
CA ASN A 87 -4.60 -1.27 -17.40
C ASN A 87 -3.36 -0.39 -17.30
N ASN A 88 -2.19 -0.96 -17.60
CA ASN A 88 -0.89 -0.29 -17.60
C ASN A 88 -0.44 0.18 -16.20
N HIS A 89 -0.68 -0.64 -15.18
CA HIS A 89 -0.12 -0.37 -13.86
C HIS A 89 1.38 -0.64 -13.82
N ARG A 90 2.12 0.13 -13.01
CA ARG A 90 3.56 -0.05 -12.80
C ARG A 90 3.85 -0.33 -11.32
N ALA A 91 4.45 -1.46 -11.02
CA ALA A 91 5.02 -1.77 -9.71
C ALA A 91 6.52 -1.46 -9.76
N ILE A 92 6.89 -0.27 -9.28
CA ILE A 92 8.28 0.17 -9.26
C ILE A 92 8.93 -0.38 -7.98
N ILE A 93 9.98 -1.18 -8.16
CA ILE A 93 10.74 -1.82 -7.09
C ILE A 93 12.06 -1.07 -7.00
N ASP A 94 12.09 -0.02 -6.19
CA ASP A 94 13.24 0.87 -6.01
C ASP A 94 13.45 1.15 -4.52
N ASN A 95 14.65 1.60 -4.17
CA ASN A 95 15.01 1.99 -2.82
C ASN A 95 14.33 3.33 -2.47
N PRO A 96 13.55 3.42 -1.37
CA PRO A 96 12.82 4.64 -1.00
C PRO A 96 13.71 5.87 -0.71
N THR A 97 15.03 5.69 -0.71
CA THR A 97 16.03 6.75 -0.47
C THR A 97 16.59 7.39 -1.74
N ARG A 98 16.22 6.90 -2.94
CA ARG A 98 16.77 7.41 -4.19
C ARG A 98 16.31 8.85 -4.47
N PRO A 99 17.22 9.82 -4.69
CA PRO A 99 16.88 11.17 -5.12
C PRO A 99 16.12 11.11 -6.45
N GLY A 100 14.93 11.71 -6.52
CA GLY A 100 14.02 11.57 -7.67
C GLY A 100 12.86 10.60 -7.44
N TRP A 101 12.76 9.95 -6.27
CA TRP A 101 11.51 9.37 -5.76
C TRP A 101 10.59 10.48 -5.25
N ASN A 102 10.21 11.39 -6.14
CA ASN A 102 9.19 12.38 -5.90
C ASN A 102 8.08 12.15 -6.91
N ASN A 103 6.85 12.22 -6.40
CA ASN A 103 5.59 12.29 -7.13
C ASN A 103 4.86 10.94 -7.25
N SER A 104 4.22 10.52 -6.16
CA SER A 104 2.75 10.56 -6.11
C SER A 104 2.26 10.23 -4.71
N THR A 105 1.78 11.27 -4.03
CA THR A 105 0.67 11.18 -3.09
C THR A 105 -0.44 10.38 -3.77
N THR A 106 -0.51 9.09 -3.50
CA THR A 106 -1.65 8.30 -3.91
C THR A 106 -2.16 7.65 -2.67
N LEU A 107 -3.27 8.20 -2.19
CA LEU A 107 -4.11 7.39 -1.35
C LEU A 107 -4.57 6.18 -2.12
N ILE A 108 -4.66 5.10 -1.38
CA ILE A 108 -5.17 3.83 -1.85
C ILE A 108 -6.70 3.89 -1.67
N PRO A 109 -7.53 4.13 -2.69
CA PRO A 109 -8.90 3.67 -2.61
C PRO A 109 -8.87 2.18 -2.92
N ILE A 110 -8.70 1.33 -1.90
CA ILE A 110 -9.01 -0.09 -2.09
C ILE A 110 -9.68 -0.63 -0.84
N LEU A 111 -10.96 -0.91 -1.04
CA LEU A 111 -11.90 -1.72 -0.30
C LEU A 111 -11.36 -3.11 0.17
N ALA A 112 -10.08 -3.44 -0.02
CA ALA A 112 -9.50 -4.76 0.25
C ALA A 112 -8.52 -4.79 1.43
N LEU A 113 -7.87 -3.67 1.80
CA LEU A 113 -6.82 -3.72 2.83
C LEU A 113 -7.37 -3.65 4.27
N ALA A 114 -8.61 -3.18 4.45
CA ALA A 114 -9.24 -3.13 5.76
C ALA A 114 -9.63 -4.50 6.32
N ALA A 115 -9.53 -5.55 5.51
CA ALA A 115 -9.76 -6.93 5.91
C ALA A 115 -8.46 -7.72 6.14
N VAL A 116 -7.26 -7.08 6.10
CA VAL A 116 -6.01 -7.80 6.34
C VAL A 116 -5.89 -8.11 7.84
N PRO A 117 -6.01 -9.38 8.27
CA PRO A 117 -6.12 -9.72 9.69
C PRO A 117 -4.85 -9.39 10.49
N CYS A 118 -3.74 -9.14 9.81
CA CYS A 118 -2.46 -8.79 10.42
C CYS A 118 -1.98 -7.37 10.12
N LEU A 119 -2.86 -6.48 9.68
CA LEU A 119 -2.51 -5.06 9.63
C LEU A 119 -2.27 -4.57 11.07
N ARG A 120 -1.01 -4.26 11.39
CA ARG A 120 -0.60 -3.76 12.70
C ARG A 120 0.67 -2.94 12.58
N SER A 121 0.94 -2.10 13.58
CA SER A 121 2.26 -1.46 13.68
C SER A 121 3.34 -2.49 13.99
N LEU A 122 4.54 -2.24 13.47
CA LEU A 122 5.75 -2.97 13.85
C LEU A 122 6.73 -2.04 14.56
N ASN A 123 7.49 -2.59 15.50
CA ASN A 123 8.50 -1.84 16.25
C ASN A 123 9.63 -1.39 15.32
N GLY A 124 10.16 -0.20 15.61
CA GLY A 124 11.24 0.41 14.84
C GLY A 124 10.79 1.02 13.52
N GLY A 125 11.77 1.36 12.67
CA GLY A 125 11.56 2.12 11.45
C GLY A 125 11.85 3.61 11.65
N ALA A 126 12.20 4.28 10.55
CA ALA A 126 12.51 5.70 10.57
C ALA A 126 11.31 6.55 11.04
N SER A 127 11.58 7.54 11.89
CA SER A 127 10.60 8.56 12.20
C SER A 127 10.31 9.42 10.98
N THR A 128 9.05 9.76 10.77
CA THR A 128 8.59 10.58 9.65
C THR A 128 7.38 11.42 10.07
N TYR A 129 6.89 12.27 9.17
CA TYR A 129 5.64 13.01 9.33
C TYR A 129 4.71 12.70 8.17
N VAL A 130 3.44 12.47 8.50
CA VAL A 130 2.35 12.40 7.53
C VAL A 130 1.45 13.62 7.66
N THR A 131 0.98 14.14 6.53
CA THR A 131 -0.06 15.17 6.47
C THR A 131 -1.30 14.61 5.79
N PHE A 132 -2.35 14.33 6.55
CA PHE A 132 -3.66 13.94 6.03
C PHE A 132 -4.42 15.18 5.57
N PHE A 133 -5.00 15.12 4.38
CA PHE A 133 -5.86 16.16 3.83
C PHE A 133 -7.17 15.52 3.38
N ASN A 134 -8.30 16.00 3.92
CA ASN A 134 -9.61 15.50 3.53
C ASN A 134 -10.17 16.28 2.33
N ASN A 135 -10.09 15.70 1.14
CA ASN A 135 -10.70 16.23 -0.08
C ASN A 135 -12.13 15.71 -0.30
N ARG A 136 -12.66 14.86 0.58
CA ARG A 136 -14.05 14.39 0.52
C ARG A 136 -15.01 15.45 1.04
N PRO A 137 -16.24 15.53 0.51
CA PRO A 137 -17.27 16.43 1.03
C PRO A 137 -17.72 16.00 2.44
N GLU A 138 -17.61 14.72 2.80
CA GLU A 138 -17.91 14.24 4.14
C GLU A 138 -16.70 14.24 5.07
N ALA A 139 -16.97 14.29 6.38
CA ALA A 139 -15.94 14.09 7.39
C ALA A 139 -15.43 12.64 7.41
N VAL A 140 -14.18 12.47 7.84
CA VAL A 140 -13.50 11.17 7.93
C VAL A 140 -12.84 10.98 9.29
N ARG A 141 -12.70 9.74 9.73
CA ARG A 141 -11.91 9.39 10.92
C ARG A 141 -10.54 8.86 10.50
N VAL A 142 -9.50 9.35 11.17
CA VAL A 142 -8.09 8.96 10.98
C VAL A 142 -7.66 8.15 12.18
N TYR A 143 -7.38 6.87 11.94
CA TYR A 143 -6.96 5.90 12.94
C TYR A 143 -5.51 5.51 12.73
N TRP A 144 -4.75 5.45 13.82
CA TRP A 144 -3.54 4.65 13.86
C TRP A 144 -3.92 3.20 14.19
N ILE A 145 -3.22 2.23 13.61
CA ILE A 145 -3.37 0.83 14.01
C ILE A 145 -2.22 0.47 14.94
N ASP A 146 -2.54 0.10 16.18
CA ASP A 146 -1.52 -0.22 17.17
C ASP A 146 -0.80 -1.56 16.88
N MET A 147 0.08 -1.94 17.81
CA MET A 147 0.90 -3.15 17.71
C MET A 147 0.07 -4.43 17.78
N GLU A 148 -1.13 -4.35 18.38
CA GLU A 148 -2.11 -5.43 18.50
C GLU A 148 -3.11 -5.45 17.34
N GLY A 149 -3.01 -4.53 16.38
CA GLY A 149 -3.93 -4.42 15.25
C GLY A 149 -5.22 -3.67 15.56
N LYS A 150 -5.34 -2.99 16.71
CA LYS A 150 -6.53 -2.24 17.11
C LYS A 150 -6.47 -0.81 16.60
N LYS A 151 -7.64 -0.31 16.15
CA LYS A 151 -7.84 1.08 15.74
C LYS A 151 -7.76 2.02 16.96
N LYS A 152 -6.87 3.00 16.91
CA LYS A 152 -6.78 4.14 17.85
C LYS A 152 -7.13 5.42 17.10
N LEU A 153 -8.23 6.07 17.48
CA LEU A 153 -8.68 7.30 16.82
C LEU A 153 -7.72 8.44 17.18
N TYR A 154 -7.19 9.12 16.17
CA TYR A 154 -6.37 10.32 16.37
C TYR A 154 -7.13 11.58 15.98
N LYS A 155 -7.89 11.55 14.89
CA LYS A 155 -8.58 12.75 14.40
C LYS A 155 -9.86 12.41 13.65
N THR A 156 -10.88 13.24 13.84
CA THR A 156 -11.98 13.39 12.88
C THR A 156 -11.70 14.64 12.05
N LEU A 157 -11.54 14.48 10.75
CA LEU A 157 -11.23 15.55 9.80
C LEU A 157 -12.48 15.95 9.02
N GLN A 158 -12.84 17.23 9.07
CA GLN A 158 -13.91 17.80 8.26
C GLN A 158 -13.48 17.96 6.79
N HIS A 159 -14.42 18.27 5.89
CA HIS A 159 -14.11 18.62 4.50
C HIS A 159 -13.05 19.72 4.44
N SER A 160 -12.10 19.58 3.51
CA SER A 160 -10.92 20.46 3.34
C SER A 160 -9.99 20.56 4.57
N GLY A 161 -10.22 19.75 5.61
CA GLY A 161 -9.41 19.71 6.82
C GLY A 161 -8.04 19.08 6.59
N THR A 162 -7.03 19.56 7.30
CA THR A 162 -5.67 19.03 7.28
C THR A 162 -5.20 18.63 8.67
N TYR A 163 -4.46 17.52 8.79
CA TYR A 163 -3.87 17.05 10.03
C TYR A 163 -2.46 16.51 9.81
N ARG A 164 -1.46 17.12 10.46
CA ARG A 164 -0.07 16.65 10.42
C ARG A 164 0.26 15.88 11.69
N GLN A 165 0.81 14.69 11.52
CA GLN A 165 1.13 13.76 12.61
C GLN A 165 2.54 13.20 12.44
N GLN A 166 3.34 13.23 13.51
CA GLN A 166 4.58 12.48 13.58
C GLN A 166 4.26 11.00 13.70
N THR A 167 4.98 10.15 12.97
CA THR A 167 4.75 8.70 12.96
C THR A 167 6.03 7.97 12.55
N TYR A 168 5.91 6.68 12.27
CA TYR A 168 7.01 5.82 11.81
C TYR A 168 6.62 5.11 10.52
N VAL A 169 7.59 4.79 9.68
CA VAL A 169 7.37 4.11 8.38
C VAL A 169 6.63 2.76 8.51
N ASN A 170 6.70 2.14 9.69
CA ASN A 170 6.06 0.87 9.98
C ASN A 170 4.68 0.99 10.64
N HIS A 171 4.13 2.20 10.78
CA HIS A 171 2.86 2.44 11.47
C HIS A 171 1.73 2.69 10.46
N PRO A 172 0.87 1.69 10.18
CA PRO A 172 -0.27 1.89 9.30
C PRO A 172 -1.31 2.83 9.90
N TRP A 173 -1.95 3.58 9.00
CA TRP A 173 -3.08 4.45 9.31
C TRP A 173 -4.30 4.04 8.51
N VAL A 174 -5.45 3.94 9.16
CA VAL A 174 -6.73 3.61 8.51
C VAL A 174 -7.64 4.83 8.55
N ILE A 175 -8.19 5.18 7.39
CA ILE A 175 -9.16 6.26 7.26
C ILE A 175 -10.52 5.62 7.03
N THR A 176 -11.55 6.05 7.77
CA THR A 176 -12.92 5.56 7.61
C THR A 176 -13.91 6.71 7.41
N THR A 177 -15.10 6.36 6.93
CA THR A 177 -16.29 7.20 7.06
C THR A 177 -16.64 7.42 8.54
N VAL A 178 -17.35 8.52 8.83
CA VAL A 178 -17.85 8.83 10.17
C VAL A 178 -19.19 8.15 10.48
N THR A 179 -19.94 7.74 9.44
CA THR A 179 -21.26 7.10 9.54
C THR A 179 -21.16 5.68 10.08
N ALA A 180 -22.17 5.23 10.83
CA ALA A 180 -22.28 3.85 11.25
C ALA A 180 -23.04 3.01 10.19
N PRO A 181 -22.57 1.79 9.85
CA PRO A 181 -21.29 1.21 10.26
C PRO A 181 -20.11 1.91 9.61
N GLU A 182 -18.99 2.04 10.33
CA GLU A 182 -17.76 2.63 9.77
C GLU A 182 -17.31 1.83 8.56
N ARG A 183 -17.24 2.49 7.41
CA ARG A 183 -16.67 1.93 6.20
C ARG A 183 -15.23 2.43 6.03
N PRO A 184 -14.25 1.54 5.87
CA PRO A 184 -12.88 1.92 5.56
C PRO A 184 -12.81 2.54 4.16
N LEU A 185 -12.12 3.68 4.05
CA LEU A 185 -11.92 4.42 2.82
C LEU A 185 -10.54 4.13 2.22
N CYS A 186 -9.50 4.20 3.05
CA CYS A 186 -8.14 3.92 2.64
C CYS A 186 -7.25 3.52 3.81
N ILE A 187 -6.12 2.90 3.47
CA ILE A 187 -5.01 2.66 4.39
C ILE A 187 -3.82 3.43 3.87
N PHE A 188 -3.09 4.06 4.77
CA PHE A 188 -1.90 4.82 4.48
C PHE A 188 -0.72 4.21 5.25
N HIS A 189 0.33 3.88 4.50
CA HIS A 189 1.61 3.45 5.06
C HIS A 189 2.61 4.60 4.90
N PRO A 190 3.15 5.15 6.00
CA PRO A 190 4.12 6.23 5.93
C PRO A 190 5.39 5.77 5.22
N THR A 191 6.01 6.68 4.47
CA THR A 191 7.32 6.45 3.85
C THR A 191 8.39 7.27 4.56
N ALA A 192 9.66 6.89 4.37
CA ALA A 192 10.79 7.64 4.92
C ALA A 192 10.93 9.04 4.30
N ALA A 193 10.22 9.32 3.20
CA ALA A 193 10.25 10.62 2.55
C ALA A 193 9.65 11.70 3.48
N PRO A 194 10.37 12.80 3.73
CA PRO A 194 9.86 13.89 4.55
C PRO A 194 8.63 14.53 3.89
N GLY A 195 7.59 14.80 4.70
CA GLY A 195 6.42 15.55 4.24
C GLY A 195 5.42 14.75 3.40
N THR A 196 5.32 13.43 3.59
CA THR A 196 4.35 12.62 2.85
C THR A 196 2.92 13.12 3.10
N ARG A 197 2.22 13.53 2.04
CA ARG A 197 0.80 13.94 2.09
C ARG A 197 -0.10 12.79 1.70
N ALA A 198 -1.21 12.66 2.43
CA ALA A 198 -2.26 11.66 2.29
C ALA A 198 -3.59 12.37 1.93
N THR A 199 -3.92 12.47 0.64
CA THR A 199 -5.12 13.20 0.13
C THR A 199 -6.36 12.30 -0.01
N ILE A 200 -7.29 12.41 0.93
CA ILE A 200 -8.50 11.57 1.12
C ILE A 200 -9.57 12.01 0.14
N SER A 201 -9.88 11.15 -0.84
CA SER A 201 -10.88 11.38 -1.90
C SER A 201 -12.01 10.37 -1.86
#